data_AF-A0A2S9YTC5-F1
#
_entry.id   AF-A0A2S9YTC5-F1
#
_cell.length_a   1.000
_cell.length_b   1.000
_cell.length_c   1.000
_cell.angle_alpha   90.00
_cell.angle_beta   90.00
_cell.angle_gamma   90.00
#
_symmetry.space_group_name_H-M   'P 1'
#
loop_
_entity.id
_entity.type
_entity.pdbx_description
1 polymer ?
#
loop_
_entity_poly.entity_id
_entity_poly.type
_entity_poly.pdbx_seq_one_letter_code
_entity_poly.pdbx_strand_id
1 'polypeptide(L)'
;MAQNPRAHSLAILGVAALLASCGVRKGAPDWIGADAAIVRCTVAGPNLSLPRLFDEVPSPAVPTGLYARTMDPIALDQLGYERDRAVCATLQAPDTAELDAAAEAIDELHTTRSELSRQARKLGRCLCSYADALDSRTIVPGCADQPTRLDCELESDQVAALSTLLAPLRAQLETTQVPRVHWRLSGRTDRIGRFVARYEDLLGRHPGGSEVYLRKTPLPPHAGMKLVSALLAIDHVVAVVRQDGGRAVLVVREIDDELILDHFAYPDWLSAGARGFDLELSALLPHLDDAQISRYRAALEPPTESRELMFEPRKGYMVELDRAGLERVDRGMVLAARFAGQHYDETKEVRVLPPLLIDRFAHQVPYGTEGTVLRVRTRLTDEGREWIAGAGDVAAFEALPGLGQADFTPQFTPASQAGAAQLFMLRGRPIEQSLFAGATGLPQVLMAIELAAPGSVEGEIDDFEVAVPSGPLPGELLSRPGLALLRERLSITPHELGVELVSGGRVLELELAPGE
;
A
#
# COMPACT_ATOMS: atom_id res chain seq x y z
N MET A 1 -40.09 -44.00 -33.29
CA MET A 1 -38.78 -44.02 -32.62
C MET A 1 -38.03 -42.76 -33.02
N ALA A 2 -38.01 -41.75 -32.16
CA ALA A 2 -37.20 -40.55 -32.32
C ALA A 2 -36.66 -40.20 -30.93
N GLN A 3 -35.35 -40.37 -30.75
CA GLN A 3 -34.63 -40.07 -29.51
C GLN A 3 -34.29 -38.57 -29.48
N ASN A 4 -34.56 -37.96 -28.33
CA ASN A 4 -34.51 -36.53 -28.08
C ASN A 4 -33.09 -36.13 -27.62
N PRO A 5 -32.33 -35.27 -28.33
CA PRO A 5 -30.90 -35.05 -28.05
C PRO A 5 -30.63 -33.98 -26.97
N ARG A 6 -31.61 -33.58 -26.16
CA ARG A 6 -31.45 -32.47 -25.19
C ARG A 6 -31.06 -32.87 -23.76
N ALA A 7 -30.80 -34.14 -23.49
CA ALA A 7 -30.49 -34.64 -22.14
C ALA A 7 -28.98 -34.82 -21.84
N HIS A 8 -28.08 -34.55 -22.79
CA HIS A 8 -26.63 -34.77 -22.59
C HIS A 8 -25.79 -33.51 -22.41
N SER A 9 -26.36 -32.31 -22.60
CA SER A 9 -25.62 -31.05 -22.44
C SER A 9 -25.67 -30.47 -21.02
N LEU A 10 -26.58 -30.92 -20.15
CA LEU A 10 -26.70 -30.44 -18.76
C LEU A 10 -25.87 -31.25 -17.75
N ALA A 11 -25.49 -32.49 -18.08
CA ALA A 11 -24.62 -33.30 -17.21
C ALA A 11 -23.14 -32.92 -17.30
N ILE A 12 -22.70 -32.31 -18.41
CA ILE A 12 -21.30 -31.90 -18.62
C ILE A 12 -21.00 -30.55 -17.91
N LEU A 13 -22.00 -29.67 -17.76
CA LEU A 13 -21.87 -28.44 -16.96
C LEU A 13 -21.85 -28.70 -15.45
N GLY A 14 -22.53 -29.75 -14.96
CA GLY A 14 -22.51 -30.12 -13.54
C GLY A 14 -21.21 -30.76 -13.05
N VAL A 15 -20.50 -31.50 -13.92
CA VAL A 15 -19.23 -32.15 -13.58
C VAL A 15 -18.04 -31.20 -13.73
N ALA A 16 -18.11 -30.22 -14.65
CA ALA A 16 -17.10 -29.15 -14.74
C ALA A 16 -17.11 -28.23 -13.50
N ALA A 17 -18.27 -27.99 -12.89
CA ALA A 17 -18.39 -27.21 -11.66
C ALA A 17 -17.88 -27.95 -10.40
N LEU A 18 -17.86 -29.28 -10.42
CA LEU A 18 -17.37 -30.11 -9.30
C LEU A 18 -15.88 -30.50 -9.42
N LEU A 19 -15.27 -30.31 -10.60
CA LEU A 19 -13.82 -30.46 -10.79
C LEU A 19 -13.03 -29.15 -10.63
N ALA A 20 -13.72 -28.02 -10.51
CA ALA A 20 -13.10 -26.73 -10.16
C ALA A 20 -12.79 -26.59 -8.64
N SER A 21 -13.30 -27.49 -7.78
CA SER A 21 -13.11 -27.42 -6.32
C SER A 21 -12.09 -28.42 -5.75
N CYS A 22 -11.32 -29.11 -6.60
CA CYS A 22 -10.14 -29.89 -6.19
C CYS A 22 -8.85 -29.37 -6.87
N GLY A 23 -8.81 -28.06 -7.14
CA GLY A 23 -7.61 -27.37 -7.58
C GLY A 23 -6.69 -27.14 -6.40
N VAL A 24 -5.49 -27.72 -6.47
CA VAL A 24 -4.31 -27.33 -5.68
C VAL A 24 -4.27 -25.80 -5.61
N ARG A 25 -4.57 -25.20 -4.44
CA ARG A 25 -4.46 -23.75 -4.21
C ARG A 25 -3.07 -23.31 -4.65
N LYS A 26 -2.99 -22.38 -5.61
CA LYS A 26 -1.75 -22.06 -6.33
C LYS A 26 -0.91 -21.01 -5.60
N GLY A 27 -0.85 -21.01 -4.27
CA GLY A 27 -0.02 -20.09 -3.48
C GLY A 27 -0.42 -18.62 -3.64
N ALA A 28 0.54 -17.71 -3.39
CA ALA A 28 0.37 -16.26 -3.20
C ALA A 28 -0.64 -15.46 -4.08
N PRO A 29 -0.88 -15.74 -5.38
CA PRO A 29 -1.76 -14.92 -6.21
C PRO A 29 -3.20 -14.80 -5.70
N ASP A 30 -3.71 -15.82 -5.01
CA ASP A 30 -5.10 -15.88 -4.54
C ASP A 30 -5.39 -14.83 -3.45
N TRP A 31 -4.34 -14.24 -2.86
CA TRP A 31 -4.44 -13.24 -1.79
C TRP A 31 -4.28 -11.79 -2.26
N ILE A 32 -4.07 -11.58 -3.56
CA ILE A 32 -3.90 -10.26 -4.16
C ILE A 32 -5.27 -9.77 -4.64
N GLY A 33 -5.87 -8.83 -3.91
CA GLY A 33 -7.16 -8.24 -4.26
C GLY A 33 -7.12 -7.39 -5.53
N ALA A 34 -8.19 -7.41 -6.31
CA ALA A 34 -8.33 -6.65 -7.56
C ALA A 34 -8.12 -5.13 -7.37
N ASP A 35 -8.40 -4.63 -6.17
CA ASP A 35 -8.35 -3.24 -5.76
C ASP A 35 -7.01 -2.82 -5.13
N ALA A 36 -6.00 -3.70 -5.11
CA ALA A 36 -4.67 -3.39 -4.60
C ALA A 36 -4.05 -2.17 -5.31
N ALA A 37 -3.61 -1.18 -4.53
CA ALA A 37 -2.93 0.01 -5.01
C ALA A 37 -1.49 -0.29 -5.45
N ILE A 38 -0.84 -1.22 -4.76
CA ILE A 38 0.53 -1.65 -5.03
C ILE A 38 0.58 -3.17 -4.88
N VAL A 39 1.29 -3.83 -5.78
CA VAL A 39 1.73 -5.22 -5.63
C VAL A 39 3.25 -5.25 -5.77
N ARG A 40 3.95 -5.84 -4.82
CA ARG A 40 5.41 -6.02 -4.86
C ARG A 40 5.74 -7.46 -4.57
N CYS A 41 6.30 -8.18 -5.52
CA CYS A 41 6.65 -9.58 -5.37
C CYS A 41 8.15 -9.82 -5.50
N THR A 42 8.66 -10.74 -4.69
CA THR A 42 10.04 -11.22 -4.68
C THR A 42 10.05 -12.71 -4.33
N VAL A 43 11.22 -13.30 -4.17
CA VAL A 43 11.43 -14.66 -3.63
C VAL A 43 12.08 -14.61 -2.26
N ALA A 44 11.82 -15.62 -1.43
CA ALA A 44 12.53 -15.83 -0.16
C ALA A 44 13.79 -16.68 -0.38
N GLY A 45 14.91 -16.30 0.23
CA GLY A 45 16.14 -17.08 0.12
C GLY A 45 17.37 -16.44 0.78
N PRO A 46 18.27 -17.22 1.41
CA PRO A 46 19.42 -16.71 2.16
C PRO A 46 20.58 -16.17 1.30
N ASN A 47 20.62 -16.53 0.01
CA ASN A 47 21.71 -16.17 -0.92
C ASN A 47 21.23 -15.25 -2.06
N LEU A 48 20.07 -14.63 -1.90
CA LEU A 48 19.46 -13.78 -2.93
C LEU A 48 19.66 -12.32 -2.53
N SER A 49 20.04 -11.50 -3.49
CA SER A 49 20.03 -10.04 -3.37
C SER A 49 18.99 -9.48 -4.31
N LEU A 50 18.25 -8.47 -3.85
CA LEU A 50 17.35 -7.73 -4.72
C LEU A 50 18.17 -7.03 -5.81
N PRO A 51 17.80 -7.13 -7.10
CA PRO A 51 18.44 -6.38 -8.15
C PRO A 51 18.30 -4.88 -7.88
N ARG A 52 19.37 -4.10 -8.06
CA ARG A 52 19.31 -2.64 -7.81
C ARG A 52 18.22 -1.94 -8.60
N LEU A 53 17.98 -2.38 -9.85
CA LEU A 53 16.92 -1.86 -10.73
C LEU A 53 15.51 -2.01 -10.14
N PHE A 54 15.30 -2.96 -9.23
CA PHE A 54 14.01 -3.22 -8.60
C PHE A 54 13.58 -2.08 -7.66
N ASP A 55 14.54 -1.43 -6.99
CA ASP A 55 14.28 -0.35 -6.03
C ASP A 55 14.23 1.04 -6.69
N GLU A 56 14.53 1.13 -7.99
CA GLU A 56 14.60 2.40 -8.72
C GLU A 56 13.24 2.97 -9.11
N VAL A 57 12.17 2.14 -9.14
CA VAL A 57 10.82 2.68 -9.31
C VAL A 57 10.32 3.27 -8.00
N PRO A 58 10.06 4.59 -7.96
CA PRO A 58 9.58 5.24 -6.76
C PRO A 58 8.23 4.62 -6.38
N SER A 59 8.23 3.79 -5.36
CA SER A 59 7.03 3.14 -4.81
C SER A 59 7.07 3.24 -3.29
N PRO A 60 5.91 3.43 -2.63
CA PRO A 60 5.84 3.40 -1.18
C PRO A 60 6.49 2.13 -0.61
N ALA A 61 7.36 2.32 0.39
CA ALA A 61 8.03 1.21 1.04
C ALA A 61 7.01 0.36 1.83
N VAL A 62 7.20 -0.96 1.78
CA VAL A 62 6.43 -1.89 2.60
C VAL A 62 6.77 -1.62 4.08
N PRO A 63 5.79 -1.27 4.93
CA PRO A 63 6.01 -0.78 6.29
C PRO A 63 6.37 -1.87 7.28
N THR A 64 6.53 -3.14 6.85
CA THR A 64 6.87 -4.27 7.72
C THR A 64 8.32 -4.23 8.21
N GLY A 65 8.79 -3.05 8.63
CA GLY A 65 10.12 -2.70 9.10
C GLY A 65 10.65 -3.53 10.29
N LEU A 66 9.87 -4.52 10.74
CA LEU A 66 10.17 -5.52 11.78
C LEU A 66 10.36 -6.96 11.27
N TYR A 67 9.93 -7.28 10.04
CA TYR A 67 9.79 -8.69 9.61
C TYR A 67 10.18 -8.89 8.14
N ALA A 68 9.91 -7.91 7.27
CA ALA A 68 10.23 -7.96 5.84
C ALA A 68 10.58 -6.57 5.31
N ARG A 69 11.65 -5.96 5.86
CA ARG A 69 12.16 -4.66 5.36
C ARG A 69 12.37 -4.75 3.86
N THR A 70 11.73 -3.85 3.10
CA THR A 70 11.90 -3.71 1.64
C THR A 70 11.70 -5.00 0.84
N MET A 71 10.98 -6.00 1.36
CA MET A 71 10.90 -7.34 0.77
C MET A 71 12.27 -8.02 0.61
N ASP A 72 13.16 -7.86 1.59
CA ASP A 72 14.47 -8.54 1.63
C ASP A 72 14.29 -10.07 1.64
N PRO A 73 14.81 -10.79 0.61
CA PRO A 73 14.74 -12.25 0.51
C PRO A 73 15.24 -12.99 1.77
N ILE A 74 16.26 -12.47 2.43
CA ILE A 74 16.85 -13.12 3.62
C ILE A 74 15.88 -12.98 4.81
N ALA A 75 15.31 -11.79 5.01
CA ALA A 75 14.32 -11.57 6.05
C ALA A 75 13.08 -12.45 5.83
N LEU A 76 12.62 -12.59 4.60
CA LEU A 76 11.50 -13.47 4.25
C LEU A 76 11.79 -14.95 4.57
N ASP A 77 12.99 -15.46 4.27
CA ASP A 77 13.38 -16.82 4.68
C ASP A 77 13.47 -16.96 6.22
N GLN A 78 13.89 -15.91 6.92
CA GLN A 78 13.93 -15.93 8.39
C GLN A 78 12.53 -16.02 9.00
N LEU A 79 11.54 -15.31 8.43
CA LEU A 79 10.14 -15.38 8.84
C LEU A 79 9.50 -16.76 8.64
N GLY A 80 9.94 -17.47 7.61
CA GLY A 80 9.50 -18.84 7.35
C GLY A 80 8.89 -19.10 5.97
N TYR A 81 8.85 -18.11 5.09
CA TYR A 81 8.41 -18.31 3.70
C TYR A 81 9.24 -19.37 2.98
N GLU A 82 8.61 -20.25 2.20
CA GLU A 82 9.27 -21.31 1.44
C GLU A 82 10.31 -20.70 0.49
N ARG A 83 11.50 -21.30 0.45
CA ARG A 83 12.61 -20.82 -0.37
C ARG A 83 12.28 -20.88 -1.86
N ASP A 84 12.78 -19.90 -2.60
CA ASP A 84 12.61 -19.78 -4.05
C ASP A 84 11.14 -19.75 -4.50
N ARG A 85 10.22 -19.45 -3.57
CA ARG A 85 8.81 -19.18 -3.86
C ARG A 85 8.52 -17.71 -3.78
N ALA A 86 7.60 -17.28 -4.64
CA ALA A 86 7.13 -15.92 -4.67
C ALA A 86 6.44 -15.55 -3.35
N VAL A 87 6.81 -14.40 -2.80
CA VAL A 87 6.17 -13.71 -1.70
C VAL A 87 5.75 -12.34 -2.21
N CYS A 88 4.48 -12.00 -2.04
CA CYS A 88 3.91 -10.75 -2.54
C CYS A 88 3.40 -9.91 -1.38
N ALA A 89 3.81 -8.63 -1.37
CA ALA A 89 3.25 -7.58 -0.55
C ALA A 89 2.24 -6.79 -1.37
N THR A 90 1.11 -6.46 -0.76
CA THR A 90 0.04 -5.71 -1.40
C THR A 90 -0.41 -4.58 -0.50
N LEU A 91 -0.52 -3.37 -1.05
CA LEU A 91 -1.17 -2.25 -0.38
C LEU A 91 -2.65 -2.26 -0.76
N GLN A 92 -3.52 -2.55 0.20
CA GLN A 92 -4.96 -2.55 -0.01
C GLN A 92 -5.48 -1.12 0.00
N ALA A 93 -6.26 -0.77 -1.03
CA ALA A 93 -6.85 0.56 -1.13
C ALA A 93 -8.21 0.57 -0.43
N PRO A 94 -8.47 1.52 0.48
CA PRO A 94 -9.76 1.61 1.14
C PRO A 94 -10.90 1.90 0.14
N ASP A 95 -12.09 1.35 0.38
CA ASP A 95 -13.26 1.61 -0.45
C ASP A 95 -13.72 3.07 -0.37
N THR A 96 -14.27 3.60 -1.46
CA THR A 96 -14.70 5.00 -1.54
C THR A 96 -15.82 5.32 -0.55
N ALA A 97 -16.80 4.42 -0.39
CA ALA A 97 -17.90 4.60 0.55
C ALA A 97 -17.42 4.51 2.01
N GLU A 98 -16.41 3.67 2.29
CA GLU A 98 -15.75 3.66 3.60
C GLU A 98 -15.07 4.99 3.90
N LEU A 99 -14.40 5.60 2.91
CA LEU A 99 -13.76 6.90 3.07
C LEU A 99 -14.78 8.03 3.27
N ASP A 100 -15.92 8.01 2.56
CA ASP A 100 -17.01 8.96 2.75
C ASP A 100 -17.57 8.89 4.18
N ALA A 101 -17.90 7.69 4.66
CA ALA A 101 -18.43 7.47 6.00
C ALA A 101 -17.42 7.85 7.10
N ALA A 102 -16.13 7.56 6.88
CA ALA A 102 -15.06 7.96 7.80
C ALA A 102 -14.95 9.48 7.93
N ALA A 103 -15.12 10.23 6.83
CA ALA A 103 -15.03 11.68 6.84
C ALA A 103 -16.08 12.33 7.76
N GLU A 104 -17.33 11.88 7.66
CA GLU A 104 -18.44 12.36 8.50
C GLU A 104 -18.22 11.99 9.98
N ALA A 105 -17.87 10.73 10.25
CA ALA A 105 -17.69 10.25 11.61
C ALA A 105 -16.55 10.94 12.36
N ILE A 106 -15.46 11.28 11.65
CA ILE A 106 -14.32 12.02 12.24
C ILE A 106 -14.73 13.44 12.66
N ASP A 107 -15.57 14.13 11.90
CA ASP A 107 -16.05 15.47 12.25
C ASP A 107 -16.97 15.47 13.48
N GLU A 108 -17.88 14.49 13.53
CA GLU A 108 -18.74 14.28 14.69
C GLU A 108 -17.93 13.94 15.94
N LEU A 109 -16.88 13.13 15.81
CA LEU A 109 -15.97 12.80 16.91
C LEU A 109 -15.26 14.05 17.44
N HIS A 110 -14.71 14.89 16.56
CA HIS A 110 -14.05 16.16 16.96
C HIS A 110 -15.03 17.12 17.65
N THR A 111 -16.25 17.23 17.14
CA THR A 111 -17.32 18.05 17.74
C THR A 111 -17.67 17.54 19.14
N THR A 112 -17.89 16.23 19.27
CA THR A 112 -18.24 15.58 20.55
C THR A 112 -17.10 15.70 21.57
N ARG A 113 -15.85 15.51 21.15
CA ARG A 113 -14.67 15.66 22.02
C ARG A 113 -14.48 17.11 22.47
N SER A 114 -14.73 18.09 21.58
CA SER A 114 -14.66 19.51 21.92
C SER A 114 -15.74 19.91 22.93
N GLU A 115 -16.95 19.38 22.78
CA GLU A 115 -18.04 19.56 23.75
C GLU A 115 -17.67 18.98 25.11
N LEU A 116 -17.19 17.72 25.13
CA LEU A 116 -16.73 17.06 26.35
C LEU A 116 -15.65 17.90 27.03
N SER A 117 -14.62 18.34 26.30
CA SER A 117 -13.54 19.17 26.86
C SER A 117 -14.08 20.43 27.53
N ARG A 118 -15.02 21.13 26.88
CA ARG A 118 -15.64 22.35 27.40
C ARG A 118 -16.48 22.08 28.65
N GLN A 119 -17.25 21.00 28.69
CA GLN A 119 -18.11 20.67 29.81
C GLN A 119 -17.32 20.08 30.99
N ALA A 120 -16.39 19.16 30.72
CA ALA A 120 -15.56 18.51 31.72
C ALA A 120 -14.69 19.49 32.52
N ARG A 121 -14.20 20.57 31.88
CA ARG A 121 -13.48 21.66 32.58
C ARG A 121 -14.30 22.32 33.70
N LYS A 122 -15.63 22.25 33.65
CA LYS A 122 -16.52 22.79 34.70
C LYS A 122 -16.56 21.93 35.96
N LEU A 123 -16.12 20.67 35.89
CA LEU A 123 -15.98 19.77 37.04
C LEU A 123 -14.75 20.11 37.91
N GLY A 124 -14.01 21.15 37.53
CA GLY A 124 -12.98 21.75 38.37
C GLY A 124 -11.64 21.04 38.35
N ARG A 125 -10.83 21.33 39.36
CA ARG A 125 -9.39 20.99 39.42
C ARG A 125 -9.08 19.51 39.62
N CYS A 126 -10.09 18.69 39.93
CA CYS A 126 -9.97 17.26 40.23
C CYS A 126 -10.41 16.36 39.08
N LEU A 127 -10.68 16.93 37.90
CA LEU A 127 -11.14 16.22 36.70
C LEU A 127 -10.34 14.95 36.39
N CYS A 128 -9.00 15.01 36.42
CA CYS A 128 -8.18 13.86 36.06
C CYS A 128 -8.18 12.74 37.11
N SER A 129 -8.48 13.06 38.38
CA SER A 129 -8.72 12.06 39.42
C SER A 129 -10.08 11.38 39.24
N TYR A 130 -11.11 12.13 38.80
CA TYR A 130 -12.41 11.54 38.43
C TYR A 130 -12.28 10.66 37.18
N ALA A 131 -11.49 11.08 36.18
CA ALA A 131 -11.22 10.30 34.99
C ALA A 131 -10.45 9.00 35.32
N ASP A 132 -9.52 9.04 36.28
CA ASP A 132 -8.79 7.87 36.79
C ASP A 132 -9.75 6.85 37.43
N ALA A 133 -10.65 7.32 38.30
CA ALA A 133 -11.68 6.48 38.92
C ALA A 133 -12.62 5.79 37.90
N LEU A 134 -12.73 6.34 36.69
CA LEU A 134 -13.53 5.81 35.59
C LEU A 134 -12.70 5.07 34.52
N ASP A 135 -11.40 4.84 34.76
CA ASP A 135 -10.46 4.28 33.77
C ASP A 135 -10.54 4.99 32.40
N SER A 136 -10.69 6.31 32.42
CA SER A 136 -10.98 7.14 31.24
C SER A 136 -9.98 8.28 31.04
N ARG A 137 -8.82 8.21 31.70
CA ARG A 137 -7.77 9.24 31.59
C ARG A 137 -7.31 9.47 30.16
N THR A 138 -7.20 8.41 29.36
CA THR A 138 -6.80 8.47 27.95
C THR A 138 -7.88 9.04 27.04
N ILE A 139 -9.14 9.06 27.49
CA ILE A 139 -10.29 9.58 26.75
C ILE A 139 -10.53 11.05 27.09
N VAL A 140 -10.36 11.44 28.36
CA VAL A 140 -10.59 12.82 28.82
C VAL A 140 -9.45 13.73 28.34
N PRO A 141 -9.75 14.76 27.51
CA PRO A 141 -8.73 15.67 26.99
C PRO A 141 -7.92 16.33 28.10
N GLY A 142 -6.60 16.38 27.94
CA GLY A 142 -5.66 16.92 28.92
C GLY A 142 -5.34 16.02 30.11
N CYS A 143 -5.97 14.86 30.29
CA CYS A 143 -5.74 14.00 31.46
C CYS A 143 -4.79 12.83 31.23
N ALA A 144 -4.45 12.48 29.98
CA ALA A 144 -3.58 11.33 29.68
C ALA A 144 -2.23 11.42 30.43
N ASP A 145 -1.53 12.55 30.27
CA ASP A 145 -0.19 12.77 30.81
C ASP A 145 -0.17 13.60 32.11
N GLN A 146 -1.32 14.07 32.60
CA GLN A 146 -1.38 14.89 33.81
C GLN A 146 -1.47 14.03 35.07
N PRO A 147 -0.54 14.14 36.03
CA PRO A 147 -0.61 13.38 37.27
C PRO A 147 -1.92 13.69 38.02
N THR A 148 -2.51 12.67 38.64
CA THR A 148 -3.64 12.89 39.56
C THR A 148 -3.17 13.73 40.74
N ARG A 149 -4.08 14.58 41.24
CA ARG A 149 -3.82 15.40 42.42
C ARG A 149 -4.12 14.60 43.67
N LEU A 150 -3.18 14.62 44.61
CA LEU A 150 -3.29 13.91 45.88
C LEU A 150 -4.29 14.56 46.85
N ASP A 151 -4.62 15.84 46.66
CA ASP A 151 -5.55 16.60 47.50
C ASP A 151 -7.01 16.58 46.96
N CYS A 152 -7.31 15.71 46.00
CA CYS A 152 -8.64 15.58 45.41
C CYS A 152 -9.44 14.48 46.08
N GLU A 153 -10.58 14.84 46.66
CA GLU A 153 -11.58 13.89 47.14
C GLU A 153 -12.51 13.45 45.99
N LEU A 154 -12.79 12.15 45.91
CA LEU A 154 -13.64 11.57 44.87
C LEU A 154 -15.12 11.77 45.23
N GLU A 155 -15.66 12.93 44.86
CA GLU A 155 -17.07 13.24 45.02
C GLU A 155 -17.93 12.43 44.04
N SER A 156 -18.87 11.64 44.58
CA SER A 156 -19.64 10.66 43.78
C SER A 156 -20.51 11.31 42.70
N ASP A 157 -21.05 12.51 42.96
CA ASP A 157 -21.84 13.29 42.01
C ASP A 157 -20.98 13.81 40.85
N GLN A 158 -19.75 14.25 41.13
CA GLN A 158 -18.81 14.71 40.09
C GLN A 158 -18.32 13.55 39.21
N VAL A 159 -18.06 12.38 39.80
CA VAL A 159 -17.72 11.16 39.05
C VAL A 159 -18.90 10.72 38.16
N ALA A 160 -20.13 10.73 38.69
CA ALA A 160 -21.33 10.41 37.92
C ALA A 160 -21.60 11.43 36.81
N ALA A 161 -21.36 12.73 37.07
CA ALA A 161 -21.46 13.78 36.07
C ALA A 161 -20.46 13.55 34.94
N LEU A 162 -19.19 13.28 35.24
CA LEU A 162 -18.18 12.97 34.22
C LEU A 162 -18.55 11.73 33.40
N SER A 163 -19.04 10.67 34.03
CA SER A 163 -19.51 9.46 33.34
C SER A 163 -20.62 9.78 32.34
N THR A 164 -21.57 10.65 32.72
CA THR A 164 -22.66 11.12 31.84
C THR A 164 -22.12 11.94 30.68
N LEU A 165 -21.14 12.81 30.93
CA LEU A 165 -20.46 13.60 29.88
C LEU A 165 -19.67 12.73 28.90
N LEU A 166 -19.10 11.62 29.37
CA LEU A 166 -18.32 10.68 28.56
C LEU A 166 -19.18 9.77 27.67
N ALA A 167 -20.44 9.54 28.03
CA ALA A 167 -21.31 8.61 27.32
C ALA A 167 -21.44 8.91 25.81
N PRO A 168 -21.67 10.16 25.35
CA PRO A 168 -21.71 10.48 23.93
C PRO A 168 -20.38 10.18 23.21
N LEU A 169 -19.25 10.50 23.83
CA LEU A 169 -17.94 10.23 23.22
C LEU A 169 -17.68 8.73 23.12
N ARG A 170 -18.01 7.94 24.15
CA ARG A 170 -17.88 6.48 24.10
C ARG A 170 -18.74 5.86 22.99
N ALA A 171 -19.99 6.29 22.86
CA ALA A 171 -20.86 5.85 21.77
C ALA A 171 -20.28 6.22 20.39
N GLN A 172 -19.69 7.41 20.24
CA GLN A 172 -19.06 7.83 18.99
C GLN A 172 -17.78 7.04 18.69
N LEU A 173 -16.98 6.70 19.70
CA LEU A 173 -15.79 5.84 19.53
C LEU A 173 -16.17 4.43 19.05
N GLU A 174 -17.36 3.94 19.39
CA GLU A 174 -17.84 2.64 18.92
C GLU A 174 -18.18 2.61 17.42
N THR A 175 -18.47 3.77 16.82
CA THR A 175 -18.91 3.88 15.43
C THR A 175 -17.89 4.55 14.51
N THR A 176 -16.98 5.36 15.07
CA THR A 176 -16.05 6.16 14.26
C THR A 176 -15.04 5.26 13.56
N GLN A 177 -14.94 5.42 12.25
CA GLN A 177 -13.97 4.74 11.41
C GLN A 177 -12.82 5.67 11.04
N VAL A 178 -11.60 5.29 11.42
CA VAL A 178 -10.39 6.01 11.02
C VAL A 178 -9.70 5.22 9.91
N PRO A 179 -9.38 5.83 8.76
CA PRO A 179 -8.64 5.15 7.70
C PRO A 179 -7.25 4.72 8.16
N ARG A 180 -6.83 3.54 7.68
CA ARG A 180 -5.54 2.93 7.99
C ARG A 180 -4.91 2.41 6.71
N VAL A 181 -3.59 2.38 6.68
CA VAL A 181 -2.83 1.73 5.62
C VAL A 181 -2.81 0.23 5.94
N HIS A 182 -3.35 -0.59 5.04
CA HIS A 182 -3.32 -2.05 5.17
C HIS A 182 -2.38 -2.64 4.14
N TRP A 183 -1.27 -3.21 4.63
CA TRP A 183 -0.38 -4.03 3.83
C TRP A 183 -0.61 -5.50 4.13
N ARG A 184 -0.72 -6.32 3.09
CA ARG A 184 -0.78 -7.78 3.22
C ARG A 184 0.41 -8.40 2.53
N LEU A 185 1.24 -9.11 3.27
CA LEU A 185 2.25 -10.02 2.74
C LEU A 185 1.68 -11.43 2.71
N SER A 186 1.87 -12.14 1.60
CA SER A 186 1.42 -13.52 1.44
C SER A 186 2.41 -14.35 0.63
N GLY A 187 2.54 -15.62 0.97
CA GLY A 187 3.44 -16.56 0.34
C GLY A 187 3.33 -17.96 0.93
N ARG A 188 3.87 -18.96 0.25
CA ARG A 188 3.90 -20.32 0.80
C ARG A 188 4.88 -20.43 1.95
N THR A 189 4.63 -21.35 2.87
CA THR A 189 5.51 -21.71 3.97
C THR A 189 5.63 -23.23 4.04
N ASP A 190 6.87 -23.72 4.18
CA ASP A 190 7.20 -25.10 4.49
C ASP A 190 7.56 -25.28 5.99
N ARG A 191 7.42 -24.21 6.78
CA ARG A 191 7.91 -24.09 8.16
C ARG A 191 6.85 -23.47 9.07
N ILE A 192 5.69 -24.11 9.15
CA ILE A 192 4.60 -23.77 10.06
C ILE A 192 5.10 -23.65 11.51
N GLY A 193 4.66 -22.62 12.23
CA GLY A 193 5.06 -22.28 13.60
C GLY A 193 6.40 -21.55 13.71
N ARG A 194 7.11 -21.30 12.59
CA ARG A 194 8.44 -20.66 12.61
C ARG A 194 8.42 -19.24 13.17
N PHE A 195 7.38 -18.47 12.88
CA PHE A 195 7.24 -17.13 13.46
C PHE A 195 7.19 -17.20 14.99
N VAL A 196 6.31 -18.05 15.53
CA VAL A 196 6.13 -18.22 16.98
C VAL A 196 7.40 -18.76 17.65
N ALA A 197 8.15 -19.63 16.98
CA ALA A 197 9.40 -20.16 17.52
C ALA A 197 10.53 -19.10 17.60
N ARG A 198 10.41 -17.97 16.90
CA ARG A 198 11.52 -17.01 16.70
C ARG A 198 11.17 -15.55 16.95
N TYR A 199 9.96 -15.23 17.39
CA TYR A 199 9.55 -13.83 17.53
C TYR A 199 10.46 -13.04 18.49
N GLU A 200 11.04 -13.67 19.52
CA GLU A 200 11.96 -13.02 20.46
C GLU A 200 13.26 -12.58 19.77
N ASP A 201 13.86 -13.45 18.95
CA ASP A 201 15.02 -13.11 18.12
C ASP A 201 14.72 -11.96 17.18
N LEU A 202 13.52 -11.97 16.59
CA LEU A 202 13.06 -10.95 15.67
C LEU A 202 12.88 -9.62 16.41
N LEU A 203 12.18 -9.60 17.55
CA LEU A 203 11.96 -8.42 18.39
C LEU A 203 13.28 -7.78 18.85
N GLY A 204 14.26 -8.57 19.27
CA GLY A 204 15.56 -8.07 19.74
C GLY A 204 16.32 -7.23 18.70
N ARG A 205 15.99 -7.37 17.41
CA ARG A 205 16.57 -6.60 16.31
C ARG A 205 15.81 -5.30 16.01
N HIS A 206 14.73 -5.01 16.73
CA HIS A 206 13.81 -3.91 16.45
C HIS A 206 13.55 -3.02 17.68
N PRO A 207 14.23 -1.86 17.78
CA PRO A 207 14.17 -0.98 18.96
C PRO A 207 12.87 -0.16 19.12
N GLY A 208 11.74 -0.59 18.54
CA GLY A 208 10.50 0.19 18.42
C GLY A 208 9.41 -0.04 19.48
N GLY A 209 9.67 -0.87 20.51
CA GLY A 209 8.65 -1.16 21.53
C GLY A 209 7.45 -1.92 20.96
N SER A 210 7.70 -3.13 20.43
CA SER A 210 6.65 -4.01 19.93
C SER A 210 6.27 -5.06 20.98
N GLU A 211 4.97 -5.32 21.10
CA GLU A 211 4.41 -6.32 22.00
C GLU A 211 3.82 -7.45 21.18
N VAL A 212 4.28 -8.67 21.41
CA VAL A 212 3.79 -9.87 20.70
C VAL A 212 2.85 -10.63 21.61
N TYR A 213 1.65 -10.87 21.10
CA TYR A 213 0.60 -11.62 21.76
C TYR A 213 0.38 -12.93 21.01
N LEU A 214 0.48 -14.05 21.74
CA LEU A 214 0.32 -15.39 21.20
C LEU A 214 -1.04 -15.98 21.60
N ARG A 215 -1.51 -16.94 20.81
CA ARG A 215 -2.75 -17.66 21.11
C ARG A 215 -2.64 -18.34 22.48
N LYS A 216 -3.72 -18.24 23.28
CA LYS A 216 -3.83 -18.80 24.65
C LYS A 216 -2.94 -18.12 25.72
N THR A 217 -2.24 -17.04 25.39
CA THR A 217 -1.55 -16.22 26.40
C THR A 217 -2.56 -15.29 27.08
N PRO A 218 -2.57 -15.17 28.42
CA PRO A 218 -3.40 -14.20 29.12
C PRO A 218 -3.10 -12.78 28.64
N LEU A 219 -4.14 -12.01 28.32
CA LEU A 219 -4.02 -10.62 27.88
C LEU A 219 -4.20 -9.67 29.07
N PRO A 220 -3.44 -8.57 29.13
CA PRO A 220 -3.66 -7.53 30.14
C PRO A 220 -5.04 -6.86 29.95
N PRO A 221 -5.67 -6.34 31.02
CA PRO A 221 -7.01 -5.77 30.94
C PRO A 221 -6.99 -4.28 30.62
N HIS A 222 -6.45 -3.86 29.47
CA HIS A 222 -6.47 -2.46 29.02
C HIS A 222 -6.99 -2.30 27.59
N ALA A 223 -7.27 -1.07 27.17
CA ALA A 223 -7.78 -0.76 25.84
C ALA A 223 -6.89 -1.32 24.71
N GLY A 224 -7.51 -1.75 23.62
CA GLY A 224 -6.88 -2.43 22.48
C GLY A 224 -6.78 -3.96 22.65
N MET A 225 -7.01 -4.49 23.86
CA MET A 225 -6.91 -5.93 24.12
C MET A 225 -8.17 -6.70 23.69
N LYS A 226 -9.32 -6.03 23.50
CA LYS A 226 -10.50 -6.71 22.93
C LYS A 226 -10.25 -7.07 21.47
N LEU A 227 -9.63 -6.16 20.70
CA LEU A 227 -9.21 -6.44 19.33
C LEU A 227 -8.21 -7.60 19.31
N VAL A 228 -7.13 -7.51 20.09
CA VAL A 228 -6.11 -8.58 20.14
C VAL A 228 -6.73 -9.92 20.50
N SER A 229 -7.60 -9.96 21.51
CA SER A 229 -8.34 -11.17 21.90
C SER A 229 -9.20 -11.72 20.75
N ALA A 230 -9.97 -10.84 20.10
CA ALA A 230 -10.87 -11.22 19.03
C ALA A 230 -10.14 -11.71 17.77
N LEU A 231 -8.94 -11.22 17.50
CA LEU A 231 -8.07 -11.66 16.42
C LEU A 231 -7.38 -12.99 16.74
N LEU A 232 -6.83 -13.15 17.95
CA LEU A 232 -6.24 -14.42 18.41
C LEU A 232 -7.27 -15.57 18.53
N ALA A 233 -8.55 -15.23 18.60
CA ALA A 233 -9.64 -16.20 18.57
C ALA A 233 -9.88 -16.81 17.17
N ILE A 234 -9.34 -16.20 16.11
CA ILE A 234 -9.42 -16.74 14.74
C ILE A 234 -8.47 -17.92 14.62
N ASP A 235 -8.95 -19.07 14.11
CA ASP A 235 -8.25 -20.35 14.24
C ASP A 235 -6.85 -20.39 13.61
N HIS A 236 -6.67 -19.67 12.51
CA HIS A 236 -5.41 -19.63 11.76
C HIS A 236 -4.52 -18.43 12.14
N VAL A 237 -4.91 -17.61 13.12
CA VAL A 237 -4.05 -16.54 13.66
C VAL A 237 -3.13 -17.14 14.71
N VAL A 238 -1.82 -17.03 14.49
CA VAL A 238 -0.79 -17.58 15.40
C VAL A 238 -0.21 -16.52 16.32
N ALA A 239 -0.20 -15.25 15.88
CA ALA A 239 0.26 -14.12 16.68
C ALA A 239 -0.40 -12.81 16.24
N VAL A 240 -0.52 -11.89 17.18
CA VAL A 240 -0.86 -10.49 16.94
C VAL A 240 0.24 -9.63 17.56
N VAL A 241 0.83 -8.73 16.79
CA VAL A 241 1.90 -7.83 17.24
C VAL A 241 1.38 -6.41 17.25
N ARG A 242 1.47 -5.74 18.39
CA ARG A 242 1.25 -4.29 18.48
C ARG A 242 2.58 -3.58 18.32
N GLN A 243 2.63 -2.60 17.44
CA GLN A 243 3.84 -1.88 17.07
C GLN A 243 3.66 -0.37 17.31
N ASP A 244 4.78 0.33 17.50
CA ASP A 244 4.85 1.80 17.58
C ASP A 244 3.90 2.43 18.61
N GLY A 245 3.78 1.80 19.79
CA GLY A 245 2.89 2.26 20.86
C GLY A 245 1.40 1.98 20.58
N GLY A 246 1.10 1.04 19.68
CA GLY A 246 -0.26 0.68 19.28
C GLY A 246 -0.78 1.41 18.04
N ARG A 247 0.08 2.16 17.33
CA ARG A 247 -0.26 2.82 16.06
C ARG A 247 -0.25 1.87 14.87
N ALA A 248 0.27 0.66 15.05
CA ALA A 248 0.18 -0.40 14.08
C ALA A 248 -0.12 -1.75 14.75
N VAL A 249 -0.83 -2.60 14.00
CA VAL A 249 -1.18 -3.97 14.37
C VAL A 249 -0.79 -4.88 13.22
N LEU A 250 0.05 -5.86 13.51
CA LEU A 250 0.38 -6.94 12.60
C LEU A 250 -0.33 -8.22 13.05
N VAL A 251 -1.06 -8.85 12.14
CA VAL A 251 -1.69 -10.15 12.35
C VAL A 251 -0.92 -11.20 11.55
N VAL A 252 -0.39 -12.20 12.24
CA VAL A 252 0.37 -13.30 11.62
C VAL A 252 -0.53 -14.53 11.54
N ARG A 253 -0.68 -15.04 10.32
CA ARG A 253 -1.62 -16.10 9.99
C ARG A 253 -0.92 -17.23 9.27
N GLU A 254 -1.24 -18.45 9.68
CA GLU A 254 -0.78 -19.68 9.04
C GLU A 254 -2.02 -20.47 8.60
N ILE A 255 -2.30 -20.47 7.30
CA ILE A 255 -3.47 -21.10 6.70
C ILE A 255 -2.97 -22.20 5.79
N ASP A 256 -3.20 -23.46 6.15
CA ASP A 256 -2.68 -24.62 5.42
C ASP A 256 -1.15 -24.54 5.21
N ASP A 257 -0.68 -24.30 3.99
CA ASP A 257 0.73 -24.09 3.62
C ASP A 257 1.06 -22.64 3.25
N GLU A 258 0.26 -21.68 3.71
CA GLU A 258 0.42 -20.25 3.45
C GLU A 258 0.72 -19.47 4.74
N LEU A 259 1.70 -18.56 4.63
CA LEU A 259 2.03 -17.58 5.66
C LEU A 259 1.53 -16.22 5.19
N ILE A 260 0.70 -15.57 6.00
CA ILE A 260 0.11 -14.28 5.69
C ILE A 260 0.34 -13.31 6.84
N LEU A 261 0.82 -12.11 6.51
CA LEU A 261 1.13 -11.04 7.44
C LEU A 261 0.30 -9.82 7.05
N ASP A 262 -0.75 -9.53 7.81
CA ASP A 262 -1.60 -8.36 7.62
C ASP A 262 -1.18 -7.25 8.58
N HIS A 263 -0.59 -6.20 8.04
CA HIS A 263 -0.10 -5.04 8.76
C HIS A 263 -1.04 -3.84 8.56
N PHE A 264 -1.72 -3.46 9.63
CA PHE A 264 -2.60 -2.32 9.69
C PHE A 264 -1.90 -1.19 10.43
N ALA A 265 -1.66 -0.05 9.78
CA ALA A 265 -0.98 1.07 10.38
C ALA A 265 -1.73 2.39 10.19
N TYR A 266 -1.77 3.18 11.26
CA TYR A 266 -2.09 4.59 11.16
C TYR A 266 -0.87 5.35 10.61
N PRO A 267 -1.08 6.44 9.85
CA PRO A 267 0.03 7.22 9.32
C PRO A 267 0.89 7.82 10.44
N ASP A 268 2.19 7.97 10.20
CA ASP A 268 3.08 8.58 11.19
C ASP A 268 2.94 10.12 11.21
N TRP A 269 1.90 10.58 11.89
CA TRP A 269 1.58 12.01 11.99
C TRP A 269 2.70 12.83 12.64
N LEU A 270 3.50 12.22 13.51
CA LEU A 270 4.64 12.88 14.16
C LEU A 270 5.69 13.30 13.13
N SER A 271 6.05 12.38 12.24
CA SER A 271 6.95 12.68 11.13
C SER A 271 6.36 13.72 10.17
N ALA A 272 5.02 13.78 10.06
CA ALA A 272 4.32 14.83 9.32
C ALA A 272 4.25 16.19 10.05
N GLY A 273 4.82 16.31 11.26
CA GLY A 273 4.88 17.57 12.00
C GLY A 273 3.72 17.81 12.97
N ALA A 274 2.95 16.77 13.31
CA ALA A 274 1.92 16.83 14.35
C ALA A 274 2.49 17.26 15.72
N ARG A 275 1.77 18.08 16.48
CA ARG A 275 2.20 18.57 17.81
C ARG A 275 1.04 18.75 18.79
N GLY A 276 1.31 18.51 20.07
CA GLY A 276 0.38 18.84 21.15
C GLY A 276 -0.92 18.04 21.11
N PHE A 277 -2.03 18.68 20.71
CA PHE A 277 -3.38 18.11 20.65
C PHE A 277 -3.45 16.80 19.86
N ASP A 278 -2.63 16.68 18.81
CA ASP A 278 -2.54 15.54 17.91
C ASP A 278 -2.09 14.24 18.61
N LEU A 279 -1.24 14.36 19.64
CA LEU A 279 -0.78 13.23 20.45
C LEU A 279 -1.89 12.69 21.35
N GLU A 280 -2.78 13.54 21.88
CA GLU A 280 -3.89 13.08 22.72
C GLU A 280 -4.97 12.32 21.92
N LEU A 281 -5.04 12.53 20.61
CA LEU A 281 -5.96 11.80 19.72
C LEU A 281 -5.43 10.39 19.43
N SER A 282 -4.11 10.21 19.38
CA SER A 282 -3.51 8.87 19.26
C SER A 282 -3.87 7.94 20.42
N ALA A 283 -4.13 8.49 21.61
CA ALA A 283 -4.58 7.74 22.78
C ALA A 283 -6.00 7.16 22.62
N LEU A 284 -6.79 7.64 21.65
CA LEU A 284 -8.11 7.09 21.33
C LEU A 284 -8.04 5.85 20.43
N LEU A 285 -6.94 5.65 19.71
CA LEU A 285 -6.81 4.57 18.72
C LEU A 285 -7.11 3.18 19.30
N PRO A 286 -6.61 2.78 20.48
CA PRO A 286 -6.93 1.47 21.04
C PRO A 286 -8.43 1.26 21.29
N HIS A 287 -9.17 2.33 21.61
CA HIS A 287 -10.63 2.26 21.82
C HIS A 287 -11.39 2.12 20.50
N LEU A 288 -10.95 2.85 19.46
CA LEU A 288 -11.49 2.74 18.10
C LEU A 288 -11.22 1.35 17.51
N ASP A 289 -10.01 0.84 17.71
CA ASP A 289 -9.59 -0.49 17.26
C ASP A 289 -10.43 -1.61 17.90
N ASP A 290 -10.69 -1.51 19.21
CA ASP A 290 -11.57 -2.43 19.95
C ASP A 290 -13.02 -2.43 19.43
N ALA A 291 -13.50 -1.30 18.91
CA ALA A 291 -14.83 -1.20 18.32
C ALA A 291 -14.92 -1.75 16.89
N GLN A 292 -13.79 -1.77 16.16
CA GLN A 292 -13.74 -2.13 14.74
C GLN A 292 -13.36 -3.59 14.47
N ILE A 293 -13.59 -4.50 15.43
CA ILE A 293 -13.26 -5.93 15.32
C ILE A 293 -13.81 -6.56 14.04
N SER A 294 -15.07 -6.26 13.69
CA SER A 294 -15.71 -6.79 12.47
C SER A 294 -14.97 -6.36 11.20
N ARG A 295 -14.51 -5.10 11.14
CA ARG A 295 -13.76 -4.56 10.01
C ARG A 295 -12.36 -5.17 9.89
N TYR A 296 -11.67 -5.39 11.00
CA TYR A 296 -10.42 -6.16 10.98
C TYR A 296 -10.64 -7.58 10.46
N ARG A 297 -11.68 -8.28 10.94
CA ARG A 297 -12.01 -9.62 10.45
C ARG A 297 -12.31 -9.64 8.96
N ALA A 298 -13.16 -8.74 8.49
CA ALA A 298 -13.46 -8.61 7.07
C ALA A 298 -12.19 -8.36 6.23
N ALA A 299 -11.30 -7.48 6.71
CA ALA A 299 -10.02 -7.21 6.04
C ALA A 299 -9.01 -8.36 6.12
N LEU A 300 -9.22 -9.40 6.96
CA LEU A 300 -8.39 -10.61 6.98
C LEU A 300 -8.92 -11.69 6.03
N GLU A 301 -10.16 -11.59 5.56
CA GLU A 301 -10.70 -12.56 4.62
C GLU A 301 -9.91 -12.54 3.28
N PRO A 302 -9.91 -13.66 2.54
CA PRO A 302 -9.45 -13.67 1.16
C PRO A 302 -10.20 -12.61 0.34
N PRO A 303 -9.54 -11.98 -0.63
CA PRO A 303 -10.23 -11.04 -1.52
C PRO A 303 -11.34 -11.76 -2.28
N THR A 304 -12.48 -11.09 -2.49
CA THR A 304 -13.59 -11.63 -3.28
C THR A 304 -13.25 -11.74 -4.76
N GLU A 305 -12.36 -10.87 -5.23
CA GLU A 305 -11.87 -10.84 -6.60
C GLU A 305 -10.35 -10.75 -6.59
N SER A 306 -9.69 -11.65 -7.31
CA SER A 306 -8.25 -11.66 -7.47
C SER A 306 -7.81 -10.67 -8.55
N ARG A 307 -6.68 -10.01 -8.31
CA ARG A 307 -5.99 -9.19 -9.30
C ARG A 307 -5.44 -10.04 -10.44
N GLU A 308 -5.80 -9.70 -11.67
CA GLU A 308 -5.04 -10.13 -12.84
C GLU A 308 -3.75 -9.29 -12.91
N LEU A 309 -2.62 -9.92 -12.57
CA LEU A 309 -1.32 -9.25 -12.57
C LEU A 309 -0.78 -9.08 -13.99
N MET A 310 -0.10 -7.96 -14.22
CA MET A 310 0.56 -7.70 -15.50
C MET A 310 1.76 -8.60 -15.73
N PHE A 311 2.41 -9.11 -14.69
CA PHE A 311 3.50 -10.08 -14.79
C PHE A 311 3.25 -11.26 -13.86
N GLU A 312 3.79 -12.42 -14.20
CA GLU A 312 3.75 -13.59 -13.33
C GLU A 312 4.80 -13.46 -12.21
N PRO A 313 4.41 -13.48 -10.91
CA PRO A 313 5.37 -13.32 -9.80
C PRO A 313 6.48 -14.38 -9.76
N ARG A 314 6.25 -15.55 -10.36
CA ARG A 314 7.22 -16.65 -10.39
C ARG A 314 8.35 -16.45 -11.41
N LYS A 315 8.23 -15.46 -12.29
CA LYS A 315 9.19 -15.20 -13.37
C LYS A 315 10.22 -14.13 -13.03
N GLY A 316 10.01 -13.34 -11.97
CA GLY A 316 10.95 -12.29 -11.59
C GLY A 316 10.47 -11.42 -10.44
N TYR A 317 11.37 -10.56 -9.97
CA TYR A 317 11.06 -9.49 -9.02
C TYR A 317 10.14 -8.49 -9.72
N MET A 318 8.95 -8.21 -9.16
CA MET A 318 8.00 -7.29 -9.81
C MET A 318 7.39 -6.27 -8.87
N VAL A 319 7.10 -5.09 -9.41
CA VAL A 319 6.28 -4.05 -8.79
C VAL A 319 5.18 -3.70 -9.78
N GLU A 320 3.94 -3.67 -9.30
CA GLU A 320 2.79 -3.17 -10.03
C GLU A 320 2.11 -2.08 -9.20
N LEU A 321 1.69 -1.01 -9.87
CA LEU A 321 1.12 0.21 -9.30
C LEU A 321 -0.21 0.50 -9.98
N ASP A 322 -1.24 0.72 -9.18
CA ASP A 322 -2.57 1.12 -9.63
C ASP A 322 -2.84 2.56 -9.19
N ARG A 323 -3.02 3.46 -10.16
CA ARG A 323 -3.19 4.88 -9.87
C ARG A 323 -4.44 5.15 -9.04
N ALA A 324 -5.58 4.57 -9.43
CA ALA A 324 -6.85 4.79 -8.74
C ALA A 324 -6.80 4.26 -7.30
N GLY A 325 -6.15 3.11 -7.09
CA GLY A 325 -5.86 2.58 -5.76
C GLY A 325 -5.02 3.56 -4.93
N LEU A 326 -3.93 4.10 -5.50
CA LEU A 326 -3.06 5.06 -4.82
C LEU A 326 -3.77 6.39 -4.49
N GLU A 327 -4.64 6.90 -5.36
CA GLU A 327 -5.47 8.08 -5.09
C GLU A 327 -6.42 7.86 -3.90
N ARG A 328 -7.01 6.67 -3.77
CA ARG A 328 -7.83 6.30 -2.61
C ARG A 328 -7.01 6.20 -1.33
N VAL A 329 -5.77 5.69 -1.41
CA VAL A 329 -4.85 5.68 -0.25
C VAL A 329 -4.55 7.11 0.19
N ASP A 330 -4.22 8.03 -0.73
CA ASP A 330 -3.95 9.44 -0.40
C ASP A 330 -5.16 10.13 0.23
N ARG A 331 -6.36 9.86 -0.28
CA ARG A 331 -7.60 10.33 0.33
C ARG A 331 -7.76 9.80 1.76
N GLY A 332 -7.44 8.52 2.00
CA GLY A 332 -7.35 7.96 3.35
C GLY A 332 -6.34 8.68 4.24
N MET A 333 -5.19 9.10 3.69
CA MET A 333 -4.16 9.83 4.44
C MET A 333 -4.64 11.24 4.85
N VAL A 334 -5.38 11.93 3.98
CA VAL A 334 -6.02 13.22 4.31
C VAL A 334 -6.98 13.06 5.50
N LEU A 335 -7.84 12.04 5.46
CA LEU A 335 -8.81 11.78 6.52
C LEU A 335 -8.14 11.36 7.83
N ALA A 336 -7.10 10.51 7.77
CA ALA A 336 -6.33 10.14 8.94
C ALA A 336 -5.59 11.35 9.56
N ALA A 337 -5.07 12.27 8.73
CA ALA A 337 -4.49 13.52 9.22
C ALA A 337 -5.56 14.43 9.86
N ARG A 338 -6.76 14.49 9.28
CA ARG A 338 -7.93 15.17 9.86
C ARG A 338 -8.31 14.61 11.21
N PHE A 339 -8.32 13.28 11.36
CA PHE A 339 -8.51 12.64 12.66
C PHE A 339 -7.47 13.12 13.67
N ALA A 340 -6.20 13.22 13.27
CA ALA A 340 -5.12 13.73 14.11
C ALA A 340 -5.16 15.24 14.36
N GLY A 341 -6.19 15.96 13.92
CA GLY A 341 -6.34 17.41 14.12
C GLY A 341 -5.67 18.28 13.05
N GLN A 342 -5.06 17.68 12.03
CA GLN A 342 -4.46 18.41 10.91
C GLN A 342 -5.49 18.63 9.81
N HIS A 343 -5.67 19.89 9.39
CA HIS A 343 -6.56 20.20 8.27
C HIS A 343 -5.75 20.35 6.98
N TYR A 344 -6.11 19.58 5.96
CA TYR A 344 -5.61 19.72 4.60
C TYR A 344 -6.75 20.19 3.71
N ASP A 345 -6.71 21.47 3.34
CA ASP A 345 -7.74 22.09 2.50
C ASP A 345 -7.40 21.86 1.02
N GLU A 346 -7.95 20.80 0.44
CA GLU A 346 -7.73 20.45 -0.98
C GLU A 346 -8.10 21.60 -1.94
N THR A 347 -8.96 22.55 -1.55
CA THR A 347 -9.30 23.71 -2.41
C THR A 347 -8.17 24.72 -2.54
N LYS A 348 -7.17 24.67 -1.64
CA LYS A 348 -5.94 25.46 -1.70
C LYS A 348 -4.78 24.71 -2.36
N GLU A 349 -4.98 23.45 -2.71
CA GLU A 349 -4.01 22.66 -3.48
C GLU A 349 -4.00 23.15 -4.93
N VAL A 350 -2.80 23.35 -5.49
CA VAL A 350 -2.64 23.49 -6.93
C VAL A 350 -2.11 22.16 -7.44
N ARG A 351 -2.95 21.39 -8.13
CA ARG A 351 -2.56 20.13 -8.78
C ARG A 351 -3.01 20.17 -10.23
N VAL A 352 -2.06 20.30 -11.14
CA VAL A 352 -2.30 20.38 -12.59
C VAL A 352 -1.51 19.26 -13.25
N LEU A 353 -2.23 18.33 -13.89
CA LEU A 353 -1.68 17.17 -14.60
C LEU A 353 -2.12 17.22 -16.07
N PRO A 354 -1.33 16.68 -17.02
CA PRO A 354 -1.78 16.52 -18.40
C PRO A 354 -2.83 15.41 -18.48
N PRO A 355 -3.47 15.21 -19.65
CA PRO A 355 -4.25 14.01 -19.91
C PRO A 355 -3.43 12.76 -19.60
N LEU A 356 -4.02 11.89 -18.81
CA LEU A 356 -3.35 10.71 -18.28
C LEU A 356 -3.40 9.64 -19.33
N LEU A 357 -2.23 9.16 -19.75
CA LEU A 357 -2.14 8.13 -20.80
C LEU A 357 -2.09 6.72 -20.20
N ILE A 358 -1.70 6.61 -18.94
CA ILE A 358 -1.47 5.34 -18.23
C ILE A 358 -2.19 5.39 -16.89
N ASP A 359 -2.89 4.31 -16.54
CA ASP A 359 -3.56 4.16 -15.24
C ASP A 359 -2.96 3.03 -14.38
N ARG A 360 -2.13 2.18 -14.97
CA ARG A 360 -1.46 1.07 -14.29
C ARG A 360 -0.10 0.83 -14.90
N PHE A 361 0.89 0.66 -14.03
CA PHE A 361 2.27 0.46 -14.40
C PHE A 361 2.79 -0.77 -13.69
N ALA A 362 3.49 -1.65 -14.39
CA ALA A 362 4.24 -2.73 -13.79
C ALA A 362 5.64 -2.82 -14.38
N HIS A 363 6.60 -3.22 -13.57
CA HIS A 363 7.87 -3.73 -14.07
C HIS A 363 8.15 -5.12 -13.54
N GLN A 364 9.05 -5.83 -14.20
CA GLN A 364 9.61 -7.08 -13.75
C GLN A 364 11.09 -7.17 -14.13
N VAL A 365 11.93 -7.57 -13.18
CA VAL A 365 13.29 -8.04 -13.43
C VAL A 365 13.26 -9.57 -13.39
N PRO A 366 13.40 -10.26 -14.54
CA PRO A 366 13.30 -11.72 -14.58
C PRO A 366 14.36 -12.41 -13.71
N TYR A 367 14.02 -13.57 -13.14
CA TYR A 367 15.00 -14.36 -12.39
C TYR A 367 16.08 -14.93 -13.32
N GLY A 368 17.32 -15.00 -12.83
CA GLY A 368 18.46 -15.53 -13.58
C GLY A 368 19.03 -14.60 -14.64
N THR A 369 18.64 -13.32 -14.65
CA THR A 369 19.24 -12.29 -15.51
C THR A 369 20.16 -11.36 -14.75
N GLU A 370 20.28 -11.51 -13.42
CA GLU A 370 21.10 -10.63 -12.57
C GLU A 370 20.75 -9.12 -12.71
N GLY A 371 19.55 -8.82 -13.22
CA GLY A 371 19.10 -7.46 -13.53
C GLY A 371 19.66 -6.89 -14.83
N THR A 372 20.12 -7.72 -15.77
CA THR A 372 20.48 -7.27 -17.12
C THR A 372 19.26 -7.09 -18.01
N VAL A 373 18.14 -7.75 -17.68
CA VAL A 373 16.86 -7.61 -18.38
C VAL A 373 15.84 -6.89 -17.49
N LEU A 374 15.13 -5.91 -18.06
CA LEU A 374 14.02 -5.21 -17.44
C LEU A 374 12.80 -5.26 -18.38
N ARG A 375 11.69 -5.75 -17.86
CA ARG A 375 10.38 -5.74 -18.54
C ARG A 375 9.48 -4.71 -17.90
N VAL A 376 8.72 -3.99 -18.71
CA VAL A 376 7.74 -3.00 -18.26
C VAL A 376 6.43 -3.25 -19.01
N ARG A 377 5.31 -3.16 -18.30
CA ARG A 377 3.97 -3.17 -18.90
C ARG A 377 3.21 -1.97 -18.37
N THR A 378 2.57 -1.23 -19.27
CA THR A 378 1.74 -0.08 -18.90
C THR A 378 0.37 -0.23 -19.53
N ARG A 379 -0.69 -0.10 -18.73
CA ARG A 379 -2.06 -0.12 -19.26
C ARG A 379 -2.47 1.29 -19.63
N LEU A 380 -2.92 1.41 -20.87
CA LEU A 380 -3.34 2.66 -21.46
C LEU A 380 -4.77 3.01 -21.03
N THR A 381 -4.98 4.27 -20.68
CA THR A 381 -6.31 4.88 -20.55
C THR A 381 -6.98 4.99 -21.93
N ASP A 382 -8.21 5.48 -21.97
CA ASP A 382 -8.89 5.76 -23.24
C ASP A 382 -8.12 6.83 -24.03
N GLU A 383 -7.67 7.90 -23.35
CA GLU A 383 -6.82 8.94 -23.91
C GLU A 383 -5.46 8.40 -24.37
N GLY A 384 -4.87 7.46 -23.62
CA GLY A 384 -3.61 6.81 -24.00
C GLY A 384 -3.71 5.99 -25.28
N ARG A 385 -4.84 5.29 -25.48
CA ARG A 385 -5.11 4.53 -26.70
C ARG A 385 -5.36 5.43 -27.90
N GLU A 386 -6.15 6.50 -27.71
CA GLU A 386 -6.36 7.50 -28.77
C GLU A 386 -5.06 8.20 -29.15
N TRP A 387 -4.21 8.51 -28.17
CA TRP A 387 -2.90 9.12 -28.38
C TRP A 387 -1.98 8.27 -29.27
N ILE A 388 -1.87 6.96 -29.00
CA ILE A 388 -1.05 6.05 -29.83
C ILE A 388 -1.71 5.79 -31.19
N ALA A 389 -3.02 5.52 -31.22
CA ALA A 389 -3.74 5.26 -32.47
C ALA A 389 -3.71 6.45 -33.45
N GLY A 390 -3.59 7.68 -32.93
CA GLY A 390 -3.49 8.90 -33.73
C GLY A 390 -2.25 8.97 -34.63
N ALA A 391 -1.22 8.15 -34.38
CA ALA A 391 -0.04 8.06 -35.23
C ALA A 391 -0.31 7.30 -36.55
N GLY A 392 -1.28 6.37 -36.55
CA GLY A 392 -1.55 5.48 -37.68
C GLY A 392 -0.44 4.45 -37.94
N ASP A 393 -0.58 3.67 -39.01
CA ASP A 393 0.39 2.65 -39.44
C ASP A 393 1.58 3.33 -40.14
N VAL A 394 2.43 3.99 -39.36
CA VAL A 394 3.65 4.65 -39.83
C VAL A 394 4.87 4.09 -39.10
N ALA A 395 6.04 4.23 -39.71
CA ALA A 395 7.30 3.83 -39.09
C ALA A 395 7.48 4.53 -37.74
N ALA A 396 7.98 3.80 -36.73
CA ALA A 396 8.07 4.31 -35.35
C ALA A 396 8.80 5.66 -35.29
N PHE A 397 9.95 5.77 -35.96
CA PHE A 397 10.70 7.03 -36.06
C PHE A 397 9.88 8.22 -36.60
N GLU A 398 9.00 8.00 -37.58
CA GLU A 398 8.14 9.06 -38.13
C GLU A 398 7.03 9.47 -37.16
N ALA A 399 6.55 8.53 -36.33
CA ALA A 399 5.54 8.78 -35.31
C ALA A 399 6.09 9.44 -34.04
N LEU A 400 7.34 9.15 -33.64
CA LEU A 400 7.92 9.61 -32.37
C LEU A 400 7.81 11.14 -32.15
N PRO A 401 8.04 12.02 -33.15
CA PRO A 401 7.84 13.46 -32.99
C PRO A 401 6.39 13.87 -32.68
N GLY A 402 5.41 13.10 -33.19
CA GLY A 402 3.98 13.32 -32.96
C GLY A 402 3.48 12.76 -31.62
N LEU A 403 4.22 11.81 -31.04
CA LEU A 403 3.90 11.20 -29.75
C LEU A 403 4.51 11.97 -28.56
N GLY A 404 5.62 12.68 -28.74
CA GLY A 404 6.15 13.58 -27.71
C GLY A 404 5.09 14.64 -27.31
N GLN A 405 4.65 14.65 -26.05
CA GLN A 405 3.57 15.56 -25.62
C GLN A 405 3.99 17.04 -25.63
N ALA A 406 2.93 17.85 -25.76
CA ALA A 406 2.85 19.30 -25.58
C ALA A 406 3.65 19.84 -24.38
N ASP A 407 4.06 21.11 -24.47
CA ASP A 407 4.74 21.91 -23.44
C ASP A 407 3.95 21.97 -22.11
N PHE A 408 3.88 20.87 -21.38
CA PHE A 408 3.12 20.74 -20.16
C PHE A 408 4.00 20.19 -19.04
N THR A 409 4.25 21.03 -18.05
CA THR A 409 4.97 20.64 -16.83
C THR A 409 3.94 20.40 -15.72
N PRO A 410 3.83 19.16 -15.18
CA PRO A 410 2.98 18.89 -14.02
C PRO A 410 3.29 19.85 -12.87
N GLN A 411 2.25 20.41 -12.26
CA GLN A 411 2.39 21.32 -11.13
C GLN A 411 1.75 20.73 -9.90
N PHE A 412 2.47 20.76 -8.79
CA PHE A 412 1.94 20.44 -7.48
C PHE A 412 2.42 21.45 -6.45
N THR A 413 1.49 22.21 -5.89
CA THR A 413 1.70 23.01 -4.68
C THR A 413 0.72 22.50 -3.63
N PRO A 414 1.21 21.85 -2.55
CA PRO A 414 0.32 21.34 -1.53
C PRO A 414 -0.34 22.51 -0.78
N ALA A 415 -1.57 22.30 -0.31
CA ALA A 415 -2.28 23.28 0.53
C ALA A 415 -1.51 23.67 1.81
N SER A 416 -0.63 22.79 2.29
CA SER A 416 0.31 23.02 3.38
C SER A 416 1.59 22.19 3.19
N GLN A 417 2.77 22.80 3.40
CA GLN A 417 4.05 22.08 3.33
C GLN A 417 4.37 21.23 4.57
N ALA A 418 3.77 21.57 5.72
CA ALA A 418 3.79 20.73 6.92
C ALA A 418 2.47 19.96 7.03
N GLY A 419 2.49 18.73 7.54
CA GLY A 419 1.28 17.93 7.76
C GLY A 419 0.97 16.93 6.66
N ALA A 420 -0.33 16.74 6.36
CA ALA A 420 -0.86 15.65 5.54
C ALA A 420 -0.18 15.44 4.18
N ALA A 421 0.30 16.49 3.50
CA ALA A 421 1.01 16.36 2.23
C ALA A 421 2.27 15.49 2.32
N GLN A 422 2.90 15.44 3.49
CA GLN A 422 4.07 14.59 3.72
C GLN A 422 3.71 13.11 3.81
N LEU A 423 2.43 12.77 3.99
CA LEU A 423 1.90 11.41 4.07
C LEU A 423 1.44 10.87 2.71
N PHE A 424 1.32 11.73 1.68
CA PHE A 424 0.87 11.29 0.35
C PHE A 424 1.83 10.26 -0.26
N MET A 425 1.26 9.25 -0.89
CA MET A 425 1.93 8.18 -1.63
C MET A 425 1.97 8.47 -3.13
N LEU A 426 1.03 9.25 -3.67
CA LEU A 426 0.96 9.60 -5.10
C LEU A 426 1.03 11.12 -5.32
N ARG A 427 0.09 11.89 -4.76
CA ARG A 427 -0.07 13.33 -5.02
C ARG A 427 1.23 14.10 -4.76
N GLY A 428 1.72 14.80 -5.78
CA GLY A 428 2.93 15.60 -5.71
C GLY A 428 4.23 14.80 -5.63
N ARG A 429 4.16 13.47 -5.70
CA ARG A 429 5.34 12.61 -5.64
C ARG A 429 5.94 12.40 -7.04
N PRO A 430 7.24 12.09 -7.12
CA PRO A 430 7.88 11.76 -8.40
C PRO A 430 7.17 10.63 -9.17
N ILE A 431 6.54 9.67 -8.48
CA ILE A 431 5.77 8.59 -9.10
C ILE A 431 4.57 9.11 -9.91
N GLU A 432 3.85 10.11 -9.41
CA GLU A 432 2.72 10.74 -10.12
C GLU A 432 3.23 11.47 -11.36
N GLN A 433 4.29 12.25 -11.20
CA GLN A 433 4.82 13.10 -12.26
C GLN A 433 5.51 12.28 -13.37
N SER A 434 6.37 11.35 -13.00
CA SER A 434 7.24 10.61 -13.93
C SER A 434 6.59 9.38 -14.54
N LEU A 435 5.61 8.74 -13.87
CA LEU A 435 4.96 7.54 -14.40
C LEU A 435 3.58 7.84 -14.97
N PHE A 436 2.68 8.44 -14.19
CA PHE A 436 1.27 8.57 -14.58
C PHE A 436 0.95 9.86 -15.33
N ALA A 437 1.58 10.96 -14.96
CA ALA A 437 1.45 12.26 -15.61
C ALA A 437 2.46 12.44 -16.76
N GLY A 438 3.27 11.42 -17.05
CA GLY A 438 4.02 11.39 -18.29
C GLY A 438 5.30 10.58 -18.28
N ALA A 439 5.27 9.46 -19.00
CA ALA A 439 6.42 8.98 -19.78
C ALA A 439 6.71 9.91 -21.00
N THR A 440 6.39 11.21 -20.89
CA THR A 440 6.39 12.22 -21.97
C THR A 440 7.78 12.60 -22.45
N GLY A 441 8.82 12.01 -21.86
CA GLY A 441 10.22 12.14 -22.30
C GLY A 441 10.71 10.98 -23.17
N LEU A 442 10.01 9.83 -23.17
CA LEU A 442 10.49 8.64 -23.88
C LEU A 442 10.61 8.90 -25.39
N PRO A 443 9.61 9.47 -26.09
CA PRO A 443 9.76 9.76 -27.51
C PRO A 443 10.94 10.67 -27.84
N GLN A 444 11.21 11.71 -27.04
CA GLN A 444 12.35 12.60 -27.24
C GLN A 444 13.69 11.90 -26.98
N VAL A 445 13.72 10.95 -26.04
CA VAL A 445 14.90 10.11 -25.79
C VAL A 445 15.19 9.20 -26.97
N LEU A 446 14.17 8.50 -27.48
CA LEU A 446 14.32 7.60 -28.63
C LEU A 446 14.74 8.40 -29.87
N MET A 447 14.16 9.59 -30.08
CA MET A 447 14.59 10.53 -31.10
C MET A 447 16.04 10.98 -30.92
N ALA A 448 16.47 11.26 -29.69
CA ALA A 448 17.84 11.67 -29.43
C ALA A 448 18.85 10.54 -29.69
N ILE A 449 18.47 9.29 -29.41
CA ILE A 449 19.25 8.09 -29.73
C ILE A 449 19.39 7.97 -31.26
N GLU A 450 18.27 8.03 -31.99
CA GLU A 450 18.27 7.96 -33.45
C GLU A 450 19.09 9.08 -34.11
N LEU A 451 19.00 10.31 -33.60
CA LEU A 451 19.83 11.43 -34.10
C LEU A 451 21.33 11.24 -33.83
N ALA A 452 21.68 10.60 -32.72
CA ALA A 452 23.07 10.32 -32.36
C ALA A 452 23.64 9.12 -33.11
N ALA A 453 22.80 8.14 -33.42
CA ALA A 453 23.14 6.91 -34.14
C ALA A 453 22.00 6.57 -35.12
N PRO A 454 22.04 7.08 -36.37
CA PRO A 454 20.98 6.85 -37.34
C PRO A 454 20.78 5.36 -37.66
N GLY A 455 19.53 4.93 -37.76
CA GLY A 455 19.12 3.53 -37.90
C GLY A 455 19.06 2.76 -36.58
N SER A 456 19.02 3.46 -35.44
CA SER A 456 18.85 2.82 -34.14
C SER A 456 17.39 2.46 -33.85
N VAL A 457 16.42 3.15 -34.46
CA VAL A 457 14.98 2.88 -34.29
C VAL A 457 14.44 2.22 -35.56
N GLU A 458 13.98 0.98 -35.45
CA GLU A 458 13.42 0.20 -36.55
C GLU A 458 12.04 -0.38 -36.17
N GLY A 459 11.12 -0.48 -37.13
CA GLY A 459 9.77 -1.02 -36.92
C GLY A 459 8.63 -0.01 -37.07
N GLU A 460 7.43 -0.45 -36.69
CA GLU A 460 6.18 0.31 -36.73
C GLU A 460 5.83 0.82 -35.32
N ILE A 461 4.97 1.83 -35.20
CA ILE A 461 4.79 2.47 -33.88
C ILE A 461 4.15 1.56 -32.82
N ASP A 462 3.44 0.52 -33.25
CA ASP A 462 2.87 -0.51 -32.40
C ASP A 462 3.83 -1.68 -32.11
N ASP A 463 4.93 -1.79 -32.85
CA ASP A 463 5.97 -2.81 -32.67
C ASP A 463 7.33 -2.32 -33.24
N PHE A 464 8.24 -1.90 -32.35
CA PHE A 464 9.54 -1.39 -32.75
C PHE A 464 10.68 -1.75 -31.78
N GLU A 465 11.88 -1.76 -32.33
CA GLU A 465 13.13 -2.04 -31.63
C GLU A 465 14.02 -0.80 -31.65
N VAL A 466 14.75 -0.60 -30.53
CA VAL A 466 15.72 0.48 -30.40
C VAL A 466 17.06 -0.07 -29.94
N ALA A 467 18.08 0.06 -30.80
CA ALA A 467 19.46 -0.17 -30.45
C ALA A 467 19.96 0.97 -29.55
N VAL A 468 20.13 0.69 -28.26
CA VAL A 468 20.60 1.67 -27.27
C VAL A 468 22.13 1.59 -27.18
N PRO A 469 22.86 2.62 -27.66
CA PRO A 469 24.31 2.59 -27.71
C PRO A 469 24.92 2.64 -26.31
N SER A 470 26.05 1.95 -26.12
CA SER A 470 26.85 2.07 -24.91
C SER A 470 27.44 3.48 -24.79
N GLY A 471 27.21 4.15 -23.66
CA GLY A 471 27.78 5.45 -23.35
C GLY A 471 26.79 6.37 -22.62
N PRO A 472 27.11 7.66 -22.47
CA PRO A 472 26.16 8.62 -21.93
C PRO A 472 24.96 8.74 -22.88
N LEU A 473 23.75 8.42 -22.38
CA LEU A 473 22.52 8.62 -23.13
C LEU A 473 22.35 10.12 -23.50
N PRO A 474 21.92 10.44 -24.73
CA PRO A 474 21.74 11.81 -25.17
C PRO A 474 20.52 12.50 -24.50
N GLY A 475 20.52 13.84 -24.49
CA GLY A 475 19.35 14.65 -24.08
C GLY A 475 19.18 14.95 -22.58
N GLU A 476 17.96 15.35 -22.17
CA GLU A 476 17.60 15.75 -20.80
C GLU A 476 17.55 14.60 -19.78
N LEU A 477 17.78 13.35 -20.21
CA LEU A 477 17.97 12.22 -19.30
C LEU A 477 19.12 12.42 -18.31
N LEU A 478 20.04 13.35 -18.59
CA LEU A 478 21.18 13.67 -17.75
C LEU A 478 20.80 14.15 -16.34
N SER A 479 19.60 14.70 -16.12
CA SER A 479 19.21 15.40 -14.89
C SER A 479 17.99 14.85 -14.14
N ARG A 480 17.30 13.81 -14.64
CA ARG A 480 16.09 13.29 -13.99
C ARG A 480 16.41 12.49 -12.70
N PRO A 481 15.86 12.87 -11.53
CA PRO A 481 16.06 12.13 -10.28
C PRO A 481 15.58 10.67 -10.41
N GLY A 482 16.38 9.72 -9.90
CA GLY A 482 16.03 8.29 -9.87
C GLY A 482 16.55 7.44 -11.04
N LEU A 483 17.08 8.04 -12.12
CA LEU A 483 17.54 7.29 -13.32
C LEU A 483 19.07 7.12 -13.41
N ALA A 484 19.83 7.51 -12.39
CA ALA A 484 21.28 7.55 -12.44
C ALA A 484 21.94 6.16 -12.59
N LEU A 485 21.38 5.14 -11.94
CA LEU A 485 21.88 3.77 -11.94
C LEU A 485 21.49 3.03 -13.23
N LEU A 486 20.23 3.15 -13.68
CA LEU A 486 19.83 2.71 -15.01
C LEU A 486 20.75 3.30 -16.10
N ARG A 487 21.06 4.60 -16.02
CA ARG A 487 22.00 5.26 -16.94
C ARG A 487 23.42 4.68 -16.84
N GLU A 488 23.94 4.48 -15.64
CA GLU A 488 25.25 3.87 -15.45
C GLU A 488 25.30 2.48 -16.12
N ARG A 489 24.25 1.67 -15.97
CA ARG A 489 24.16 0.35 -16.62
C ARG A 489 24.08 0.43 -18.14
N LEU A 490 23.18 1.26 -18.66
CA LEU A 490 23.04 1.50 -20.10
C LEU A 490 24.35 2.04 -20.71
N SER A 491 25.21 2.68 -19.90
CA SER A 491 26.51 3.18 -20.37
C SER A 491 27.62 2.13 -20.47
N ILE A 492 27.45 0.95 -19.87
CA ILE A 492 28.50 -0.08 -19.77
C ILE A 492 28.47 -1.03 -20.96
N THR A 493 27.28 -1.45 -21.40
CA THR A 493 27.07 -2.39 -22.51
C THR A 493 25.99 -1.90 -23.45
N PRO A 494 26.03 -2.27 -24.74
CA PRO A 494 24.91 -2.07 -25.66
C PRO A 494 23.66 -2.79 -25.13
N HIS A 495 22.51 -2.19 -25.36
CA HIS A 495 21.22 -2.78 -25.02
C HIS A 495 20.28 -2.67 -26.21
N GLU A 496 19.26 -3.51 -26.21
CA GLU A 496 18.16 -3.46 -27.14
C GLU A 496 16.88 -3.20 -26.34
N LEU A 497 16.08 -2.24 -26.81
CA LEU A 497 14.78 -1.91 -26.24
C LEU A 497 13.71 -2.29 -27.27
N GLY A 498 12.99 -3.38 -27.02
CA GLY A 498 11.77 -3.74 -27.75
C GLY A 498 10.55 -3.06 -27.14
N VAL A 499 9.63 -2.58 -27.97
CA VAL A 499 8.38 -1.93 -27.58
C VAL A 499 7.23 -2.50 -28.41
N GLU A 500 6.21 -3.06 -27.76
CA GLU A 500 5.07 -3.72 -28.42
C GLU A 500 3.73 -3.31 -27.79
N LEU A 501 2.71 -3.07 -28.61
CA LEU A 501 1.31 -2.94 -28.19
C LEU A 501 0.62 -4.30 -28.13
N VAL A 502 0.35 -4.77 -26.92
CA VAL A 502 -0.28 -6.06 -26.67
C VAL A 502 -1.72 -5.92 -26.16
N SER A 503 -2.41 -7.06 -26.04
CA SER A 503 -3.77 -7.15 -25.48
C SER A 503 -4.80 -6.28 -26.23
N GLY A 504 -4.69 -6.24 -27.57
CA GLY A 504 -5.58 -5.46 -28.43
C GLY A 504 -5.36 -3.94 -28.28
N GLY A 505 -4.11 -3.51 -28.15
CA GLY A 505 -3.72 -2.10 -28.04
C GLY A 505 -4.02 -1.47 -26.68
N ARG A 506 -4.19 -2.27 -25.64
CA ARG A 506 -4.51 -1.79 -24.28
C ARG A 506 -3.31 -1.72 -23.36
N VAL A 507 -2.25 -2.45 -23.69
CA VAL A 507 -1.05 -2.53 -22.88
C VAL A 507 0.15 -2.27 -23.78
N LEU A 508 1.02 -1.34 -23.38
CA LEU A 508 2.34 -1.16 -23.98
C LEU A 508 3.34 -1.98 -23.17
N GLU A 509 3.99 -2.93 -23.81
CA GLU A 509 5.07 -3.76 -23.28
C GLU A 509 6.41 -3.20 -23.74
N LEU A 510 7.38 -3.13 -22.82
CA LEU A 510 8.74 -2.75 -23.12
C LEU A 510 9.69 -3.79 -22.53
N GLU A 511 10.66 -4.25 -23.30
CA GLU A 511 11.74 -5.13 -22.85
C GLU A 511 13.08 -4.50 -23.16
N LEU A 512 13.87 -4.26 -22.11
CA LEU A 512 15.25 -3.81 -22.22
C LEU A 512 16.16 -4.98 -21.88
N ALA A 513 17.01 -5.40 -22.83
CA ALA A 513 17.94 -6.52 -22.68
C ALA A 513 19.34 -6.15 -23.22
N PRO A 514 20.41 -6.90 -22.88
CA PRO A 514 21.71 -6.71 -23.50
C PRO A 514 21.63 -6.95 -25.02
N GLY A 515 22.22 -6.04 -25.80
CA GLY A 515 22.30 -6.19 -27.26
C GLY A 515 23.32 -7.27 -27.65
N GLU A 516 23.09 -7.92 -28.80
CA GLU A 516 23.98 -8.93 -29.37
C GLU A 516 25.33 -8.38 -29.85
#